data_AF-X0PK81-F1
#
_entry.id   AF-X0PK81-F1
#
_cell.length_a   1.000
_cell.length_b   1.000
_cell.length_c   1.000
_cell.angle_alpha   90.00
_cell.angle_beta   90.00
_cell.angle_gamma   90.00
#
_symmetry.space_group_name_H-M   'P 1'
#
loop_
_entity.id
_entity.type
_entity.pdbx_description
1 polymer ?
#
loop_
_entity_poly.entity_id
_entity_poly.type
_entity_poly.pdbx_seq_one_letter_code
_entity_poly.pdbx_strand_id
1 'polypeptide(L)'
;MGGLLFGYDIASISGAILFIEKQLHLGPWQQGMVVSSVLIGAIIGALATSKFLDTYGRRKLLVWASIIFFVGAITSGFAPDFWVLLITRIVLGVGVGITSA
;
A
#
# COMPACT_ATOMS: atom_id res chain seq x y z
N MET A 1 -12.15 9.39 5.76
CA MET A 1 -11.23 8.67 6.67
C MET A 1 -9.99 8.14 5.95
N GLY A 2 -10.07 7.69 4.68
CA GLY A 2 -8.91 7.16 3.93
C GLY A 2 -7.73 8.14 3.74
N GLY A 3 -7.99 9.43 3.55
CA GLY A 3 -6.91 10.42 3.31
C GLY A 3 -5.93 10.61 4.47
N LEU A 4 -6.36 10.41 5.72
CA LEU A 4 -5.48 10.51 6.90
C LEU A 4 -4.55 9.29 7.02
N LEU A 5 -5.08 8.09 6.76
CA LEU A 5 -4.28 6.86 6.72
C LEU A 5 -3.30 6.85 5.54
N PHE A 6 -3.71 7.39 4.40
CA PHE A 6 -2.84 7.56 3.24
C PHE A 6 -1.67 8.52 3.51
N GLY A 7 -1.95 9.69 4.10
CA GLY A 7 -0.91 10.64 4.49
C GLY A 7 0.07 10.06 5.50
N TYR A 8 -0.42 9.26 6.46
CA TYR A 8 0.42 8.56 7.42
C TYR A 8 1.33 7.50 6.75
N ASP A 9 0.81 6.68 5.84
CA ASP A 9 1.61 5.64 5.16
C ASP A 9 2.70 6.27 4.28
N ILE A 10 2.39 7.37 3.57
CA ILE A 10 3.39 8.11 2.79
C ILE A 10 4.47 8.72 3.69
N ALA A 11 4.09 9.35 4.80
CA ALA A 11 5.04 9.93 5.74
C ALA A 11 5.94 8.84 6.37
N SER A 12 5.37 7.69 6.73
CA SER A 12 6.11 6.55 7.27
C SER A 12 7.07 5.95 6.24
N ILE A 13 6.65 5.83 4.98
CA ILE A 13 7.50 5.35 3.87
C ILE A 13 8.68 6.29 3.64
N SER A 14 8.41 7.59 3.58
CA SER A 14 9.44 8.57 3.26
C SER A 14 10.56 8.56 4.30
N GLY A 15 10.23 8.33 5.58
CA GLY A 15 11.20 8.08 6.64
C GLY A 15 11.89 6.71 6.54
N ALA A 16 11.13 5.64 6.24
CA ALA A 16 11.67 4.28 6.18
C ALA A 16 12.58 4.03 4.98
N ILE A 17 12.33 4.66 3.83
CA ILE A 17 13.07 4.40 2.59
C ILE A 17 14.56 4.75 2.70
N LEU A 18 14.91 5.74 3.54
CA LEU A 18 16.29 6.12 3.88
C LEU A 18 17.04 5.02 4.64
N PHE A 19 16.34 4.26 5.49
CA PHE A 19 16.91 3.12 6.23
C PHE A 19 16.97 1.88 5.36
N ILE A 20 15.94 1.63 4.56
CA ILE A 20 15.87 0.52 3.60
C ILE A 20 16.95 0.68 2.52
N GLU A 21 17.20 1.90 2.03
CA GLU A 21 18.30 2.20 1.10
C GLU A 21 19.65 1.79 1.69
N LYS A 22 19.92 2.14 2.95
CA LYS A 22 21.16 1.77 3.64
C LYS A 22 21.29 0.27 3.90
N GLN A 23 20.18 -0.44 4.12
CA GLN A 23 20.20 -1.89 4.40
C GLN A 23 20.26 -2.73 3.11
N LEU A 24 19.54 -2.33 2.06
CA LEU A 24 19.40 -3.10 0.82
C LEU A 24 20.21 -2.55 -0.36
N HIS A 25 20.98 -1.47 -0.16
CA HIS A 25 21.76 -0.78 -1.21
C HIS A 25 20.92 -0.44 -2.46
N LEU A 26 19.70 0.05 -2.24
CA LEU A 26 18.75 0.32 -3.33
C LEU A 26 19.18 1.54 -4.15
N GLY A 27 19.17 1.40 -5.48
CA GLY A 27 19.43 2.51 -6.37
C GLY A 27 18.27 3.52 -6.45
N PRO A 28 18.50 4.76 -6.93
CA PRO A 28 17.45 5.78 -7.08
C PRO A 28 16.26 5.30 -7.92
N TRP A 29 16.53 4.49 -8.95
CA TRP A 29 15.51 3.89 -9.80
C TRP A 29 14.58 2.95 -9.03
N GLN A 30 15.14 2.13 -8.15
CA GLN A 30 14.40 1.17 -7.32
C GLN A 30 13.51 1.88 -6.29
N GLN A 31 14.00 2.95 -5.67
CA GLN A 31 13.18 3.78 -4.78
C GLN A 31 11.99 4.39 -5.52
N GLY A 32 12.21 4.93 -6.72
CA GLY A 32 11.15 5.45 -7.58
C GLY A 32 10.09 4.39 -7.88
N MET A 33 10.50 3.16 -8.21
CA MET A 33 9.57 2.05 -8.43
C MET A 33 8.74 1.71 -7.19
N VAL A 34 9.36 1.66 -6.01
CA VAL A 34 8.67 1.35 -4.74
C VAL A 34 7.61 2.40 -4.42
N VAL A 35 7.94 3.69 -4.55
CA VAL A 35 6.98 4.78 -4.31
C VAL A 35 5.85 4.78 -5.35
N SER A 36 6.19 4.59 -6.63
CA SER A 36 5.20 4.59 -7.74
C SER A 36 4.26 3.39 -7.68
N SER A 37 4.73 2.25 -7.16
CA SER A 37 3.94 1.02 -7.06
C SER A 37 2.69 1.17 -6.18
N VAL A 38 2.74 2.04 -5.16
CA VAL A 38 1.60 2.37 -4.29
C VAL A 38 0.47 3.02 -5.10
N LEU A 39 0.80 3.90 -6.04
CA LEU A 39 -0.17 4.56 -6.92
C LEU A 39 -0.87 3.55 -7.83
N ILE A 40 -0.10 2.61 -8.40
CA ILE A 40 -0.64 1.53 -9.24
C ILE A 40 -1.61 0.68 -8.41
N GLY A 41 -1.21 0.28 -7.20
CA GLY A 41 -2.08 -0.43 -6.27
C GLY A 41 -3.35 0.35 -5.94
N ALA A 42 -3.22 1.65 -5.67
CA ALA A 42 -4.36 2.52 -5.35
C ALA A 42 -5.36 2.64 -6.49
N ILE A 43 -4.91 2.76 -7.73
CA ILE A 43 -5.78 2.76 -8.92
C ILE A 43 -6.57 1.45 -9.00
N ILE A 44 -5.90 0.31 -8.83
CA ILE A 44 -6.54 -1.01 -8.86
C ILE A 44 -7.56 -1.14 -7.72
N GLY A 45 -7.19 -0.72 -6.51
CA GLY A 45 -8.07 -0.74 -5.34
C GLY A 45 -9.30 0.14 -5.49
N ALA A 46 -9.15 1.34 -6.06
CA ALA A 46 -10.27 2.24 -6.33
C ALA A 46 -11.23 1.68 -7.39
N LEU A 47 -10.69 1.11 -8.47
CA LEU A 47 -11.49 0.46 -9.52
C LEU A 47 -12.23 -0.78 -9.03
N ALA A 48 -11.59 -1.61 -8.19
CA ALA A 48 -12.26 -2.75 -7.58
C ALA A 48 -13.39 -2.27 -6.65
N THR A 49 -13.15 -1.19 -5.91
CA THR A 49 -14.08 -0.71 -4.90
C THR A 49 -15.40 -0.23 -5.44
N SER A 50 -15.42 0.49 -6.56
CA SER A 50 -16.67 0.95 -7.16
C SER A 50 -17.66 -0.22 -7.37
N LYS A 51 -17.16 -1.35 -7.89
CA LYS A 51 -17.95 -2.55 -8.15
C LYS A 51 -18.34 -3.30 -6.88
N PHE A 52 -17.43 -3.38 -5.90
CA PHE A 52 -17.69 -4.05 -4.62
C PHE A 52 -18.62 -3.26 -3.69
N LEU A 53 -18.57 -1.93 -3.74
CA LEU A 53 -19.41 -1.03 -2.94
C LEU A 53 -20.89 -1.20 -3.29
N ASP A 54 -21.19 -1.24 -4.59
CA ASP A 54 -22.56 -1.41 -5.13
C ASP A 54 -23.16 -2.77 -4.76
N THR A 55 -22.32 -3.81 -4.63
CA THR A 55 -22.79 -5.19 -4.44
C THR A 55 -22.86 -5.60 -2.96
N TYR A 56 -21.92 -5.14 -2.12
CA TYR A 56 -21.74 -5.65 -0.75
C TYR A 56 -21.91 -4.59 0.35
N GLY A 57 -22.02 -3.31 -0.01
CA GLY A 57 -22.17 -2.19 0.91
C GLY A 57 -20.89 -1.80 1.67
N ARG A 58 -20.85 -0.53 2.11
CA ARG A 58 -19.68 0.13 2.73
C ARG A 58 -19.03 -0.64 3.88
N ARG A 59 -19.81 -1.31 4.73
CA ARG A 59 -19.30 -1.93 5.97
C ARG A 59 -18.37 -3.12 5.68
N LYS A 60 -18.71 -3.96 4.71
CA LYS A 60 -17.87 -5.11 4.32
C LYS A 60 -16.59 -4.65 3.62
N LEU A 61 -16.69 -3.58 2.83
CA LEU A 61 -15.56 -3.00 2.14
C LEU A 61 -14.46 -2.51 3.10
N LEU A 62 -14.84 -1.85 4.19
CA LEU A 62 -13.91 -1.40 5.22
C LEU A 62 -13.21 -2.58 5.92
N VAL A 63 -13.92 -3.68 6.18
CA VAL A 63 -13.33 -4.89 6.77
C VAL A 63 -12.29 -5.51 5.82
N TRP A 64 -12.59 -5.58 4.53
CA TRP A 64 -11.64 -6.05 3.52
C TRP A 64 -10.40 -5.16 3.44
N ALA A 65 -10.58 -3.83 3.45
CA ALA A 65 -9.47 -2.89 3.47
C ALA A 65 -8.57 -3.08 4.71
N SER A 66 -9.16 -3.29 5.89
CA SER A 66 -8.40 -3.56 7.12
C SER A 66 -7.59 -4.86 7.05
N ILE A 67 -8.15 -5.92 6.45
CA ILE A 67 -7.43 -7.20 6.25
C ILE A 67 -6.24 -6.99 5.32
N ILE A 68 -6.44 -6.28 4.20
CA ILE A 68 -5.37 -5.98 3.24
C ILE A 68 -4.26 -5.17 3.88
N PHE A 69 -4.61 -4.16 4.68
CA PHE A 69 -3.64 -3.37 5.44
C PHE A 69 -2.88 -4.21 6.47
N PHE A 70 -3.58 -5.10 7.19
CA PHE A 70 -2.96 -5.96 8.19
C PHE A 70 -1.94 -6.92 7.55
N VAL A 71 -2.32 -7.58 6.45
CA VAL A 71 -1.43 -8.47 5.69
C VAL A 71 -0.26 -7.68 5.09
N GLY A 72 -0.52 -6.50 4.52
CA GLY A 72 0.53 -5.64 3.98
C GLY A 72 1.53 -5.17 5.04
N ALA A 73 1.05 -4.80 6.23
CA ALA A 73 1.92 -4.39 7.34
C ALA A 73 2.84 -5.53 7.82
N ILE A 74 2.29 -6.74 7.98
CA ILE A 74 3.07 -7.93 8.36
C ILE A 74 4.12 -8.23 7.30
N THR A 75 3.71 -8.27 6.03
CA THR A 75 4.62 -8.58 4.91
C THR A 75 5.71 -7.52 4.79
N SER A 76 5.42 -6.26 5.11
CA SER A 76 6.41 -5.17 5.10
C SER A 76 7.42 -5.30 6.23
N GLY A 77 7.03 -5.85 7.38
CA GLY A 77 7.93 -6.09 8.51
C GLY A 77 8.91 -7.24 8.27
N PHE A 78 8.55 -8.18 7.40
CA PHE A 78 9.36 -9.35 7.06
C PHE A 78 10.05 -9.26 5.69
N ALA A 79 9.97 -8.13 4.98
CA ALA A 79 10.45 -8.03 3.62
C ALA A 79 11.99 -8.14 3.55
N PRO A 80 12.55 -9.27 3.05
CA PRO A 80 13.99 -9.49 3.01
C PRO A 80 14.64 -8.92 1.74
N ASP A 81 13.83 -8.66 0.70
CA ASP A 81 14.28 -8.29 -0.64
C ASP A 81 13.43 -7.16 -1.23
N PHE A 82 14.03 -6.43 -2.19
CA PHE A 82 13.37 -5.38 -2.97
C PHE A 82 12.02 -5.80 -3.56
N TRP A 83 11.95 -7.01 -4.11
CA TRP A 83 10.74 -7.52 -4.75
C TRP A 83 9.61 -7.75 -3.76
N VAL A 84 9.92 -8.19 -2.54
CA VAL A 84 8.92 -8.37 -1.47
C VAL A 84 8.41 -7.00 -1.03
N LEU A 85 9.30 -6.02 -0.85
CA LEU A 85 8.91 -4.63 -0.59
C LEU A 85 7.98 -4.07 -1.67
N LEU A 86 8.32 -4.27 -2.94
CA LEU A 86 7.54 -3.78 -4.07
C LEU A 86 6.14 -4.41 -4.12
N ILE A 87 6.02 -5.73 -3.97
CA ILE A 87 4.72 -6.41 -3.93
C ILE A 87 3.90 -5.91 -2.73
N THR A 88 4.53 -5.77 -1.57
CA THR A 88 3.85 -5.31 -0.36
C THR A 88 3.27 -3.90 -0.53
N ARG A 89 4.00 -3.01 -1.23
CA ARG A 89 3.54 -1.66 -1.52
C ARG A 89 2.37 -1.63 -2.50
N ILE A 90 2.34 -2.51 -3.48
CA ILE A 90 1.18 -2.66 -4.36
C ILE A 90 -0.04 -3.10 -3.53
N VAL A 91 0.12 -4.09 -2.65
CA VAL A 91 -0.96 -4.59 -1.77
C VAL A 91 -1.48 -3.49 -0.84
N LEU A 92 -0.58 -2.73 -0.20
CA LEU A 92 -0.96 -1.59 0.65
C LEU A 92 -1.66 -0.50 -0.17
N GLY A 93 -1.17 -0.21 -1.39
CA GLY A 93 -1.81 0.69 -2.33
C GLY A 93 -3.25 0.27 -2.64
N VAL A 94 -3.49 -1.03 -2.87
CA VAL A 94 -4.85 -1.55 -3.06
C VAL A 94 -5.74 -1.27 -1.85
N GLY A 95 -5.23 -1.50 -0.63
CA GLY A 95 -5.95 -1.18 0.61
C GLY A 95 -6.32 0.31 0.71
N VAL A 96 -5.37 1.20 0.39
CA VAL A 96 -5.60 2.65 0.32
C VAL A 96 -6.71 2.98 -0.69
N GLY A 97 -6.58 2.48 -1.92
CA GLY A 97 -7.56 2.72 -2.99
C GLY A 97 -8.96 2.31 -2.59
N ILE A 98 -9.08 1.22 -1.83
CA ILE A 98 -10.36 0.76 -1.30
C ILE A 98 -10.94 1.70 -0.25
N THR A 99 -10.11 2.26 0.62
CA THR A 99 -10.59 3.24 1.62
C THR A 99 -10.89 4.64 1.07
N SER A 100 -10.49 4.91 -0.18
CA SER A 100 -10.62 6.23 -0.81
C SER A 100 -11.89 6.41 -1.64
N ALA A 101 -12.66 5.34 -1.87
CA ALA A 101 -13.97 5.36 -2.54
C ALA A 101 -15.12 5.25 -1.52
#